data_AF-A0A376Y8X9-F1
#
_entry.id   AF-A0A376Y8X9-F1
#
_cell.length_a   1.000
_cell.length_b   1.000
_cell.length_c   1.000
_cell.angle_alpha   90.00
_cell.angle_beta   90.00
_cell.angle_gamma   90.00
#
_symmetry.space_group_name_H-M   'P 1'
#
loop_
_entity.id
_entity.type
_entity.pdbx_description
1 polymer ?
#
loop_
_entity_poly.entity_id
_entity_poly.type
_entity_poly.pdbx_seq_one_letter_code
_entity_poly.pdbx_strand_id
1 'polypeptide(L)'
;MTPESVMMMGTEAMKVALALAAPLLLVALVTGLIISILQAATQINEMTLSFIPKIIARIYRHYYCRTVDAQSVAGLRPHLVH
;
A
#
# COMPACT_ATOMS: atom_id res chain seq x y z
N MET A 1 6.49 -30.97 9.42
CA MET A 1 5.85 -29.65 9.59
C MET A 1 4.89 -29.77 10.75
N THR A 2 5.24 -29.19 11.90
CA THR A 2 4.37 -29.23 13.07
C THR A 2 3.33 -28.11 12.99
N PRO A 3 2.14 -28.28 13.60
CA PRO A 3 1.07 -27.27 13.57
C PRO A 3 1.53 -25.89 14.06
N GLU A 4 2.41 -25.85 15.07
CA GLU A 4 2.98 -24.60 15.57
C GLU A 4 3.80 -23.84 14.52
N SER A 5 4.52 -24.53 13.64
CA SER A 5 5.28 -23.89 12.56
C SER A 5 4.36 -23.22 11.53
N VAL A 6 3.19 -23.81 11.25
CA VAL A 6 2.21 -23.24 10.30
C VAL A 6 1.55 -22.00 10.89
N MET A 7 1.22 -22.03 12.19
CA MET A 7 0.63 -20.88 12.89
C MET A 7 1.60 -19.69 12.93
N MET A 8 2.88 -19.94 13.21
CA MET A 8 3.94 -18.93 13.22
C MET A 8 4.12 -18.30 11.83
N MET A 9 4.16 -19.11 10.77
CA MET A 9 4.24 -18.61 9.40
C MET A 9 3.02 -17.77 9.01
N GLY A 10 1.82 -18.20 9.41
CA GLY A 10 0.59 -17.44 9.17
C GLY A 10 0.58 -16.08 9.86
N THR A 11 1.09 -15.99 11.10
CA THR A 11 1.17 -14.72 11.84
C THR A 11 2.19 -13.76 11.23
N GLU A 12 3.37 -14.25 10.83
CA GLU A 12 4.37 -13.43 10.16
C GLU A 12 3.89 -12.96 8.79
N ALA A 13 3.23 -13.83 8.00
CA ALA A 13 2.62 -13.43 6.74
C ALA A 13 1.56 -12.33 6.94
N MET A 14 0.74 -12.43 7.98
CA MET A 14 -0.28 -11.42 8.29
C MET A 14 0.35 -10.08 8.69
N LYS A 15 1.43 -10.09 9.49
CA LYS A 15 2.17 -8.86 9.86
C LYS A 15 2.77 -8.18 8.64
N VAL A 16 3.39 -8.95 7.74
CA VAL A 16 3.96 -8.42 6.50
C VAL A 16 2.86 -7.84 5.62
N ALA A 17 1.73 -8.55 5.46
CA ALA A 17 0.57 -8.06 4.73
C ALA A 17 0.00 -6.76 5.32
N LEU A 18 -0.06 -6.65 6.66
CA LEU A 18 -0.53 -5.44 7.34
C LEU A 18 0.43 -4.26 7.13
N ALA A 19 1.74 -4.49 7.23
CA ALA A 19 2.76 -3.48 7.00
C ALA A 19 2.77 -2.97 5.55
N LEU A 20 2.48 -3.86 4.59
CA LEU A 20 2.25 -3.54 3.17
C LEU A 20 1.01 -2.67 2.96
N ALA A 21 -0.11 -3.04 3.59
CA ALA A 21 -1.40 -2.40 3.36
C ALA A 21 -1.58 -1.09 4.13
N ALA A 22 -1.05 -0.97 5.35
CA ALA A 22 -1.24 0.19 6.23
C ALA A 22 -0.98 1.55 5.54
N PRO A 23 0.16 1.76 4.88
CA PRO A 23 0.40 3.03 4.22
C PRO A 23 -0.39 3.20 2.92
N LEU A 24 -0.70 2.12 2.20
CA LEU A 24 -1.58 2.16 1.02
C LEU A 24 -2.98 2.65 1.37
N LEU A 25 -3.52 2.12 2.46
CA LEU A 25 -4.83 2.51 2.97
C LEU A 25 -4.83 3.98 3.41
N LEU A 26 -3.79 4.44 4.11
CA LEU A 26 -3.73 5.81 4.63
C LEU A 26 -3.81 6.86 3.50
N VAL A 27 -3.06 6.69 2.41
CA VAL A 27 -3.10 7.65 1.30
C VAL A 27 -4.33 7.50 0.43
N ALA A 28 -4.83 6.28 0.22
CA ALA A 28 -6.12 6.10 -0.46
C ALA A 28 -7.26 6.81 0.31
N LEU A 29 -7.23 6.74 1.64
CA LEU A 29 -8.24 7.36 2.49
C LEU A 29 -8.12 8.89 2.49
N VAL A 30 -6.91 9.44 2.66
CA VAL A 30 -6.68 10.90 2.64
C VAL A 30 -7.04 11.49 1.27
N THR A 31 -6.55 10.91 0.17
CA THR A 31 -6.82 11.44 -1.18
C THR A 31 -8.28 11.28 -1.57
N GLY A 32 -8.90 10.13 -1.26
CA GLY A 32 -10.33 9.90 -1.49
C GLY A 32 -11.21 10.88 -0.73
N LEU A 33 -10.86 11.18 0.54
CA LEU A 33 -11.60 12.13 1.37
C LEU A 33 -11.47 13.57 0.87
N ILE A 34 -10.26 14.01 0.52
CA ILE A 34 -10.05 15.37 -0.01
C ILE A 34 -10.86 15.58 -1.29
N ILE A 35 -10.84 14.61 -2.20
CA ILE A 35 -11.52 14.72 -3.49
C ILE A 35 -13.04 14.63 -3.33
N SER A 36 -13.55 13.76 -2.44
CA SER A 36 -14.99 13.66 -2.20
C SER A 36 -15.56 14.96 -1.62
N ILE A 37 -14.82 15.63 -0.73
CA ILE A 37 -15.19 16.94 -0.20
C ILE A 37 -15.17 18.01 -1.30
N LEU A 38 -14.13 18.04 -2.14
CA LEU A 38 -14.04 19.02 -3.23
C LEU A 38 -15.12 18.83 -4.30
N GLN A 39 -15.46 17.57 -4.63
CA GLN A 39 -16.56 17.25 -5.53
C GLN A 39 -17.91 17.68 -4.95
N ALA A 40 -18.14 17.43 -3.65
CA ALA A 40 -19.39 17.82 -2.99
C ALA A 40 -19.53 19.34 -2.84
N ALA A 41 -18.44 20.04 -2.49
CA ALA A 41 -18.48 21.47 -2.20
C ALA A 41 -18.64 22.35 -3.45
N THR A 42 -18.11 21.93 -4.60
CA THR A 42 -18.15 22.73 -5.84
C THR A 42 -19.27 22.32 -6.80
N GLN A 43 -19.94 21.19 -6.55
CA GLN A 43 -20.94 20.58 -7.46
C GLN A 43 -20.40 20.30 -8.88
N ILE A 44 -19.08 20.26 -9.05
CA ILE A 44 -18.43 20.00 -10.34
C ILE A 44 -18.18 18.49 -10.46
N ASN A 45 -19.04 17.78 -11.20
CA ASN A 45 -18.84 16.38 -11.60
C ASN A 45 -18.09 16.29 -12.95
N GLU A 46 -17.02 17.05 -13.09
CA GLU A 46 -16.20 17.03 -14.31
C GLU A 46 -15.31 15.78 -14.32
N MET A 47 -15.39 15.02 -15.42
CA MET A 47 -14.68 13.73 -15.59
C MET A 47 -13.15 13.86 -15.47
N THR A 48 -12.59 15.05 -15.72
CA THR A 48 -11.17 15.40 -15.55
C THR A 48 -10.72 15.40 -14.08
N LEU A 49 -11.60 15.76 -13.13
CA LEU A 49 -11.26 15.75 -11.71
C LEU A 49 -11.11 14.32 -11.16
N SER A 50 -11.77 13.33 -11.77
CA SER A 50 -11.56 11.90 -11.47
C SER A 50 -10.28 11.33 -12.08
N PHE A 51 -9.61 12.05 -12.98
CA PHE A 51 -8.40 11.59 -13.65
C PHE A 51 -7.14 11.81 -12.79
N ILE A 52 -7.08 12.93 -12.07
CA ILE A 52 -5.95 13.29 -11.19
C ILE A 52 -5.76 12.28 -10.04
N PRO A 53 -6.82 11.89 -9.28
CA PRO A 53 -6.71 10.90 -8.20
C PRO A 53 -6.21 9.55 -8.71
N LYS A 54 -6.61 9.14 -9.92
CA LYS A 54 -6.15 7.88 -10.54
C LYS A 54 -4.66 7.91 -10.87
N ILE A 55 -4.12 9.05 -11.33
CA ILE A 55 -2.68 9.20 -11.57
C ILE A 55 -1.92 9.13 -10.24
N ILE A 56 -2.37 9.86 -9.22
CA ILE A 56 -1.75 9.85 -7.88
C ILE A 56 -1.75 8.42 -7.31
N ALA A 57 -2.86 7.68 -7.42
CA ALA A 57 -2.94 6.30 -6.96
C ALA A 57 -1.94 5.37 -7.69
N ARG A 58 -1.78 5.52 -9.02
CA ARG A 58 -0.80 4.75 -9.80
C ARG A 58 0.64 5.09 -9.40
N ILE A 59 0.94 6.37 -9.22
CA ILE A 59 2.25 6.86 -8.79
C ILE A 59 2.55 6.36 -7.38
N TYR A 60 1.61 6.52 -6.46
CA TYR A 60 1.74 6.08 -5.08
C TYR A 60 2.00 4.58 -4.99
N ARG A 61 1.21 3.75 -5.69
CA ARG A 61 1.44 2.31 -5.79
C ARG A 61 2.87 1.99 -6.28
N HIS A 62 3.39 2.75 -7.24
CA HIS A 62 4.76 2.56 -7.76
C HIS A 62 5.84 2.93 -6.73
N TYR A 63 5.69 4.08 -6.04
CA TYR A 63 6.58 4.46 -4.93
C TYR A 63 6.53 3.43 -3.80
N TYR A 64 5.35 2.87 -3.50
CA TYR A 64 5.18 1.86 -2.47
C TYR A 64 5.81 0.52 -2.81
N CYS A 65 5.61 0.03 -4.04
CA CYS A 65 6.27 -1.18 -4.52
C CYS A 65 7.78 -1.06 -4.37
N ARG A 66 8.37 0.09 -4.75
CA ARG A 66 9.80 0.39 -4.54
C ARG A 66 10.24 0.32 -3.07
N THR A 67 9.46 0.86 -2.12
CA THR A 67 9.83 0.83 -0.69
C THR A 67 9.74 -0.58 -0.08
N VAL A 68 8.75 -1.37 -0.48
CA VAL A 68 8.55 -2.69 0.12
C VAL A 68 9.41 -3.76 -0.55
N ASP A 69 9.66 -3.66 -1.85
CA ASP A 69 10.69 -4.48 -2.51
C ASP A 69 12.07 -4.22 -1.87
N ALA A 70 12.37 -2.97 -1.47
CA ALA A 70 13.61 -2.65 -0.76
C ALA A 70 13.68 -3.29 0.64
N GLN A 71 12.57 -3.33 1.40
CA GLN A 71 12.53 -4.06 2.69
C GLN A 71 12.62 -5.58 2.50
N SER A 72 11.97 -6.12 1.47
CA SER A 72 11.97 -7.56 1.18
C SER A 72 13.36 -8.05 0.74
N VAL A 73 14.09 -7.26 -0.07
CA VAL A 73 15.46 -7.58 -0.49
C VAL A 73 16.49 -7.34 0.62
N ALA A 74 16.28 -6.35 1.50
CA ALA A 74 17.15 -6.12 2.65
C ALA A 74 17.08 -7.25 3.69
N GLY A 75 15.91 -7.87 3.88
CA GLY A 75 15.72 -9.02 4.75
C GLY A 75 16.33 -10.33 4.22
N LEU A 76 16.48 -10.46 2.89
CA LEU A 76 17.05 -11.65 2.24
C LEU A 76 18.58 -11.60 2.08
N ARG A 77 19.19 -10.42 2.29
CA ARG A 77 20.63 -10.18 2.09
C ARG A 77 21.59 -10.93 3.04
N PRO A 78 21.26 -11.23 4.32
CA PRO A 78 22.19 -11.97 5.18
C PRO A 78 22.24 -13.48 4.91
N HIS A 79 21.35 -14.03 4.07
CA HIS A 79 21.26 -15.47 3.79
C HIS A 79 21.93 -15.92 2.48
N LEU A 80 22.43 -14.98 1.65
CA LEU A 80 23.08 -15.27 0.36
C LEU A 80 24.57 -14.86 0.30
N VAL A 81 25.13 -14.39 1.42
CA VAL A 81 26.56 -13.97 1.53
C VAL A 81 27.41 -14.99 2.30
N HIS A 82 26.84 -16.15 2.64
CA HIS A 82 27.56 -17.28 3.22
C HIS A 82 27.21 -18.57 2.49
#